data_AF-A0A1F4U805-F1
#
_entry.id   AF-A0A1F4U805-F1
#
_cell.length_a   1.000
_cell.length_b   1.000
_cell.length_c   1.000
_cell.angle_alpha   90.00
_cell.angle_beta   90.00
_cell.angle_gamma   90.00
#
_symmetry.space_group_name_H-M   'P 1'
#
loop_
_entity.id
_entity.type
_entity.pdbx_description
1 polymer ?
#
loop_
_entity_poly.entity_id
_entity_poly.type
_entity_poly.pdbx_seq_one_letter_code
_entity_poly.pdbx_strand_id
1 'polypeptide(L)'
;MEEAQVKEEAKEILAKDALRDFRCKFCHRLLARVGEAKRVEIKCPKCKTMNLYSDEEIFIVNIDEAYLSKQIAKGRVNYNLVKN
;
A
#
# COMPACT_ATOMS: atom_id res chain seq x y z
N MET A 1 -30.02 20.43 2.87
CA MET A 1 -29.42 19.27 2.16
C MET A 1 -28.08 19.63 1.52
N GLU A 2 -27.86 20.88 1.09
CA GLU A 2 -26.58 21.37 0.55
C GLU A 2 -25.39 21.32 1.53
N GLU A 3 -25.55 21.75 2.79
CA GLU A 3 -24.43 21.82 3.75
C GLU A 3 -23.80 20.45 4.09
N ALA A 4 -24.57 19.36 3.96
CA ALA A 4 -24.07 18.01 4.21
C ALA A 4 -23.16 17.53 3.06
N GLN A 5 -23.52 17.85 1.81
CA GLN A 5 -22.72 17.50 0.64
C GLN A 5 -21.38 18.25 0.62
N VAL A 6 -21.38 19.54 0.97
CA VAL A 6 -20.15 20.35 1.03
C VAL A 6 -19.18 19.85 2.12
N LYS A 7 -19.71 19.35 3.25
CA LYS A 7 -18.88 18.78 4.33
C LYS A 7 -18.30 17.42 3.96
N GLU A 8 -19.04 16.59 3.23
CA GLU A 8 -18.57 15.29 2.73
C GLU A 8 -17.45 15.49 1.71
N GLU A 9 -17.64 16.37 0.73
CA GLU A 9 -16.64 16.72 -0.29
C GLU A 9 -15.37 17.31 0.32
N ALA A 10 -15.49 18.22 1.30
CA ALA A 10 -14.34 18.79 2.01
C ALA A 10 -13.54 17.73 2.79
N LYS A 11 -14.22 16.73 3.35
CA LYS A 11 -13.60 15.61 4.06
C LYS A 11 -12.85 14.68 3.12
N GLU A 12 -13.39 14.47 1.92
CA GLU A 12 -12.76 13.69 0.86
C GLU A 12 -11.52 14.41 0.29
N ILE A 13 -11.59 15.74 0.11
CA ILE A 13 -10.44 16.58 -0.30
C ILE A 13 -9.34 16.55 0.77
N LEU A 14 -9.69 16.67 2.05
CA LEU A 14 -8.72 16.62 3.15
C LEU A 14 -8.08 15.23 3.32
N ALA A 15 -8.81 14.16 3.03
CA ALA A 15 -8.27 12.79 3.04
C ALA A 15 -7.30 12.55 1.88
N LYS A 16 -7.55 13.19 0.73
CA LYS A 16 -6.75 13.10 -0.48
C LYS A 16 -5.35 13.73 -0.34
N ASP A 17 -5.24 14.77 0.49
CA ASP A 17 -3.98 15.47 0.79
C ASP A 17 -3.19 14.87 1.98
N ALA A 18 -3.65 13.77 2.57
CA ALA A 18 -2.97 13.15 3.71
C ALA A 18 -1.64 12.50 3.29
N LEU A 19 -0.53 13.14 3.69
CA LEU A 19 0.81 12.60 3.46
C LEU A 19 1.08 11.37 4.35
N ARG A 20 1.56 10.29 3.73
CA ARG A 20 1.99 9.05 4.39
C ARG A 20 3.50 9.03 4.61
N ASP A 21 3.94 8.58 5.77
CA ASP A 21 5.36 8.42 6.07
C ASP A 21 5.94 7.23 5.29
N PHE A 22 6.92 7.48 4.44
CA PHE A 22 7.71 6.44 3.78
C PHE A 22 9.06 6.29 4.48
N ARG A 23 9.26 5.14 5.13
CA ARG A 23 10.45 4.84 5.94
C ARG A 23 11.26 3.72 5.32
N CYS A 24 12.56 3.74 5.60
CA CYS A 24 13.46 2.69 5.13
C CYS A 24 13.10 1.33 5.76
N LYS A 25 13.00 0.29 4.92
CA LYS A 25 12.70 -1.08 5.36
C LYS A 25 13.78 -1.73 6.22
N PHE A 26 14.99 -1.15 6.24
CA PHE A 26 16.13 -1.70 6.98
C PHE A 26 16.47 -0.89 8.24
N CYS A 27 16.67 0.43 8.10
CA CYS A 27 17.08 1.26 9.24
C CYS A 27 15.98 2.16 9.81
N HIS A 28 14.74 2.04 9.30
CA HIS A 28 13.54 2.79 9.72
C HIS A 28 13.64 4.32 9.66
N ARG A 29 14.72 4.86 9.08
CA ARG A 29 14.88 6.30 8.82
C ARG A 29 13.75 6.77 7.89
N LEU A 30 13.17 7.93 8.21
CA LEU A 30 12.23 8.62 7.32
C LEU A 30 12.94 8.99 6.00
N LEU A 31 12.38 8.53 4.89
CA LEU A 31 12.91 8.77 3.54
C LEU A 31 12.13 9.88 2.85
N ALA A 32 10.81 9.85 2.94
CA ALA A 32 9.92 10.86 2.38
C ALA A 32 8.58 10.88 3.13
N ARG A 33 7.81 11.95 2.92
CA ARG A 33 6.36 11.98 3.15
C ARG A 33 5.68 12.02 1.80
N VAL A 34 4.80 11.06 1.54
CA VAL A 34 4.27 10.77 0.20
C VAL A 34 2.76 11.01 0.21
N GLY A 35 2.26 11.90 -0.64
CA GLY A 35 0.83 12.08 -0.87
C GLY A 35 0.32 11.11 -1.92
N GLU A 36 -0.30 11.62 -2.98
CA GLU A 36 -0.65 10.85 -4.17
C GLU A 36 0.60 10.55 -5.01
N ALA A 37 1.29 9.45 -4.73
CA ALA A 37 2.36 8.97 -5.60
C ALA A 37 2.14 7.50 -5.96
N LYS A 38 2.11 7.19 -7.25
CA LYS A 38 1.92 5.81 -7.73
C LYS A 38 3.05 4.90 -7.29
N ARG A 39 4.30 5.31 -7.55
CA ARG A 39 5.52 4.54 -7.23
C ARG A 39 6.69 5.46 -6.95
N VAL A 40 7.46 5.20 -5.89
CA VAL A 40 8.70 5.93 -5.55
C VAL A 40 9.80 4.93 -5.24
N GLU A 41 10.90 5.00 -5.98
CA GLU A 41 12.12 4.26 -5.66
C GLU A 41 13.17 5.22 -5.08
N ILE A 42 13.70 4.90 -3.90
CA ILE A 42 14.67 5.75 -3.21
C ILE A 42 15.74 4.93 -2.48
N LYS A 43 17.00 5.34 -2.65
CA LYS A 43 18.14 4.80 -1.92
C LYS A 43 18.25 5.46 -0.55
N CYS A 44 18.31 4.66 0.51
CA CYS A 44 18.50 5.20 1.85
C CYS A 44 19.90 5.84 1.98
N PRO A 45 20.02 7.13 2.39
CA PRO A 45 21.32 7.77 2.53
C PRO A 45 22.16 7.17 3.67
N LYS A 46 21.50 6.60 4.70
CA LYS A 46 22.15 5.98 5.87
C LYS A 46 22.66 4.56 5.56
N CYS A 47 21.76 3.62 5.23
CA CYS A 47 22.11 2.20 5.10
C CYS A 47 22.23 1.71 3.65
N LYS A 48 22.06 2.59 2.66
CA LYS A 48 22.17 2.31 1.22
C LYS A 48 21.17 1.29 0.64
N THR A 49 20.27 0.75 1.45
CA THR A 49 19.15 -0.09 1.01
C THR A 49 18.28 0.65 -0.01
N MET A 50 17.92 -0.02 -1.12
CA MET A 50 16.90 0.44 -2.06
C MET A 50 15.51 0.15 -1.51
N ASN A 51 14.65 1.17 -1.50
CA ASN A 51 13.28 1.09 -0.99
C ASN A 51 12.33 1.47 -2.12
N LEU A 52 11.23 0.74 -2.24
CA LEU A 52 10.15 1.00 -3.18
C LEU A 52 8.88 1.27 -2.37
N TYR A 53 8.29 2.43 -2.60
CA TYR A 53 6.93 2.74 -2.19
C TYR A 53 6.02 2.51 -3.40
N SER A 54 4.89 1.85 -3.18
CA SER A 54 3.83 1.64 -4.17
C SER A 54 2.51 1.85 -3.45
N ASP A 55 1.59 2.57 -4.09
CA ASP A 55 0.23 2.79 -3.57
C ASP A 55 -0.74 1.66 -3.96
N GLU A 56 -0.22 0.54 -4.47
CA GLU A 56 -1.01 -0.66 -4.71
C GLU A 56 -1.49 -1.21 -3.37
N GLU A 57 -2.80 -1.12 -3.12
CA GLU A 57 -3.43 -1.69 -1.94
C GLU A 57 -3.27 -3.21 -1.93
N ILE A 58 -2.58 -3.72 -0.90
CA ILE A 58 -2.47 -5.16 -0.66
C ILE A 58 -3.62 -5.57 0.26
N PHE A 59 -4.62 -6.25 -0.30
CA PHE A 59 -5.69 -6.86 0.49
C PHE A 59 -5.22 -8.21 1.04
N ILE A 60 -5.02 -8.28 2.35
CA ILE A 60 -4.78 -9.55 3.04
C ILE A 60 -6.15 -10.12 3.42
N VAL A 61 -6.57 -11.16 2.72
CA VAL A 61 -7.80 -11.91 3.02
C VAL A 61 -7.43 -13.25 3.63
N ASN A 62 -8.05 -13.59 4.77
CA ASN A 62 -8.00 -14.94 5.30
C ASN A 62 -8.93 -15.81 4.47
N ILE A 63 -8.35 -16.75 3.73
CA ILE A 63 -9.08 -17.70 2.90
C ILE A 63 -8.80 -19.10 3.40
N ASP A 64 -9.84 -19.94 3.37
CA ASP A 64 -9.73 -21.35 3.67
C ASP A 64 -8.79 -22.04 2.67
N GLU A 65 -7.91 -22.91 3.18
CA GLU A 65 -6.87 -23.58 2.38
C GLU A 65 -7.46 -24.52 1.32
N ALA A 66 -8.59 -25.16 1.61
CA ALA A 66 -9.28 -26.02 0.65
C ALA A 66 -9.95 -25.20 -0.47
N TYR A 67 -10.46 -24.00 -0.16
CA TYR A 67 -10.94 -23.07 -1.17
C TYR A 67 -9.81 -22.60 -2.08
N LEU A 68 -8.68 -22.16 -1.51
CA LEU A 68 -7.53 -21.68 -2.28
C LEU A 68 -6.99 -22.78 -3.23
N SER A 69 -6.81 -24.00 -2.71
CA SER A 69 -6.35 -25.15 -3.49
C SER A 69 -7.25 -25.43 -4.71
N LYS A 70 -8.57 -25.32 -4.53
CA LYS A 70 -9.54 -25.48 -5.64
C LYS A 70 -9.41 -24.38 -6.69
N GLN A 71 -9.11 -23.15 -6.31
CA GLN A 71 -8.97 -22.05 -7.27
C GLN A 71 -7.64 -22.09 -8.03
N ILE A 72 -6.56 -22.52 -7.37
CA ILE A 72 -5.26 -22.79 -8.01
C ILE A 72 -5.42 -23.89 -9.06
N ALA A 73 -6.06 -25.01 -8.70
CA ALA A 73 -6.28 -26.12 -9.63
C ALA A 73 -7.12 -25.71 -10.86
N LYS A 74 -7.99 -24.70 -10.71
CA LYS A 74 -8.79 -24.10 -11.81
C LYS A 74 -8.04 -23.02 -12.59
N GLY A 75 -6.79 -22.72 -12.24
CA GLY A 75 -5.98 -21.68 -12.89
C GLY A 75 -6.50 -20.24 -12.69
N ARG A 76 -7.37 -20.01 -11.71
CA ARG A 76 -7.99 -18.69 -11.47
C ARG A 76 -7.17 -17.79 -10.57
N VAL A 77 -6.21 -18.37 -9.85
CA VAL A 77 -5.35 -17.68 -8.91
C VAL A 77 -3.93 -18.10 -9.18
N ASN A 78 -3.03 -17.13 -9.30
CA ASN A 78 -1.60 -17.33 -9.38
C ASN A 78 -0.96 -16.63 -8.19
N TYR A 79 -0.03 -17.27 -7.50
CA TYR A 79 0.53 -16.75 -6.26
C TYR A 79 2.01 -17.11 -6.11
N ASN A 80 2.74 -16.29 -5.34
CA ASN A 80 4.12 -16.54 -4.95
C ASN A 80 4.17 -16.78 -3.44
N LEU A 81 4.90 -17.80 -3.01
CA LEU A 81 5.21 -18.01 -1.59
C LEU A 81 6.31 -17.03 -1.16
N VAL A 82 5.98 -16.13 -0.24
CA VAL A 82 6.97 -15.28 0.43
C VAL A 82 7.36 -15.97 1.73
N LYS A 83 8.60 -16.45 1.84
CA LYS A 83 9.16 -16.95 3.10
C LYS A 83 9.70 -15.77 3.91
N ASN A 84 9.29 -15.67 5.17
CA ASN A 84 9.89 -14.76 6.15
C ASN A 84 11.25 -15.29 6.62
#